data_AF-A0A843E8D0-F1
#
_entry.id   AF-A0A843E8D0-F1
#
_cell.length_a   1.000
_cell.length_b   1.000
_cell.length_c   1.000
_cell.angle_alpha   90.00
_cell.angle_beta   90.00
_cell.angle_gamma   90.00
#
_symmetry.space_group_name_H-M   'P 1'
#
loop_
_entity.id
_entity.type
_entity.pdbx_description
1 polymer ?
#
loop_
_entity_poly.entity_id
_entity_poly.type
_entity_poly.pdbx_seq_one_letter_code
_entity_poly.pdbx_strand_id
1 'polypeptide(L)'
;MKCPKCGTENEEGEIFCGNCDWKLNMKYGGEKMAVNAVYFSFAAVAMGIISLVFAFLVNVPIVAVITGAIGMFLGGYTQSFVRITKIGGPVKNKLVVIAIVGLLLSVIGFVYAFAHLSF
;
A
#
# COMPACT_ATOMS: atom_id res chain seq x y z
N MET A 1 30.12 16.10 2.11
CA MET A 1 28.68 16.05 2.51
C MET A 1 28.06 14.69 2.23
N LYS A 2 27.16 14.21 3.11
CA LYS A 2 26.50 12.90 2.96
C LYS A 2 25.24 13.00 2.08
N CYS A 3 25.10 12.14 1.08
CA CYS A 3 23.93 12.13 0.19
C CYS A 3 22.65 11.77 0.97
N PRO A 4 21.57 12.57 0.87
CA PRO A 4 20.32 12.28 1.58
C PRO A 4 19.55 11.08 1.01
N LYS A 5 19.88 10.61 -0.22
CA LYS A 5 19.22 9.45 -0.86
C LYS A 5 19.90 8.12 -0.55
N CYS A 6 21.22 8.03 -0.74
CA CYS A 6 21.95 6.76 -0.63
C CYS A 6 22.96 6.71 0.52
N GLY A 7 23.21 7.84 1.21
CA GLY A 7 24.17 7.90 2.31
C GLY A 7 25.64 7.93 1.92
N THR A 8 26.00 7.95 0.63
CA THR A 8 27.40 8.08 0.18
C THR A 8 28.00 9.44 0.59
N GLU A 9 29.27 9.44 0.98
CA GLU A 9 30.05 10.65 1.23
C GLU A 9 30.50 11.27 -0.11
N ASN A 10 30.20 12.55 -0.31
CA ASN A 10 30.49 13.32 -1.52
C ASN A 10 31.35 14.54 -1.15
N GLU A 11 32.11 15.09 -2.08
CA GLU A 11 32.96 16.26 -1.82
C GLU A 11 32.12 17.52 -1.59
N GLU A 12 32.70 18.52 -0.90
CA GLU A 12 32.02 19.80 -0.71
C GLU A 12 32.00 20.59 -2.03
N GLY A 13 30.81 20.97 -2.48
CA GLY A 13 30.60 21.67 -3.75
C GLY A 13 30.03 20.81 -4.88
N GLU A 14 29.98 19.48 -4.71
CA GLU A 14 29.32 18.61 -5.68
C GLU A 14 27.80 18.87 -5.77
N ILE A 15 27.28 18.93 -6.99
CA ILE A 15 25.85 19.20 -7.25
C ILE A 15 25.04 17.90 -7.20
N PHE A 16 25.62 16.80 -7.68
CA PHE A 16 25.02 15.47 -7.76
C PHE A 16 25.87 14.44 -7.03
N CYS A 17 25.23 13.42 -6.48
CA CYS A 17 25.94 12.33 -5.81
C CYS A 17 26.59 11.40 -6.83
N GLY A 18 27.90 11.17 -6.73
CA GLY A 18 28.67 10.31 -7.65
C GLY A 18 28.32 8.82 -7.64
N ASN A 19 27.44 8.35 -6.74
CA ASN A 19 27.00 6.96 -6.66
C ASN A 19 25.55 6.74 -7.14
N CYS A 20 24.65 7.72 -6.97
CA CYS A 20 23.21 7.51 -7.20
C CYS A 20 22.52 8.62 -7.99
N ASP A 21 23.32 9.56 -8.52
CA ASP A 21 22.94 10.71 -9.34
C ASP A 21 21.89 11.64 -8.71
N TRP A 22 21.73 11.58 -7.38
CA TRP A 22 20.79 12.46 -6.68
C TRP A 22 21.38 13.84 -6.47
N LYS A 23 20.57 14.87 -6.73
CA LYS A 23 20.97 16.26 -6.48
C LYS A 23 21.12 16.48 -4.97
N LEU A 24 22.34 16.80 -4.52
CA LEU A 24 22.69 16.86 -3.11
C LEU A 24 21.95 17.97 -2.35
N ASN A 25 21.61 19.06 -3.05
CA ASN A 25 20.81 20.16 -2.53
C ASN A 25 19.29 19.90 -2.52
N MET A 26 18.84 18.69 -2.84
CA MET A 26 17.42 18.33 -2.83
C MET A 26 17.12 17.37 -1.66
N LYS A 27 16.16 17.72 -0.81
CA LYS A 27 15.68 16.84 0.27
C LYS A 27 15.18 15.52 -0.33
N TYR A 28 15.70 14.40 0.18
CA TYR A 28 15.20 13.08 -0.16
C TYR A 28 13.94 12.78 0.67
N GLY A 29 12.78 12.70 0.01
CA GLY A 29 11.49 12.43 0.66
C GLY A 29 10.95 11.00 0.45
N GLY A 30 11.72 10.12 -0.20
CA GLY A 30 11.23 8.81 -0.64
C GLY A 30 10.89 7.84 0.49
N GLU A 31 11.58 7.94 1.63
CA GLU A 31 11.42 7.02 2.76
C GLU A 31 10.06 7.15 3.46
N LYS A 32 9.59 8.39 3.71
CA LYS A 32 8.30 8.63 4.36
C LYS A 32 7.12 8.15 3.52
N MET A 33 7.22 8.28 2.19
CA MET A 33 6.21 7.76 1.26
C MET A 33 6.17 6.22 1.26
N ALA A 34 7.31 5.56 1.47
CA ALA A 34 7.38 4.11 1.55
C ALA A 34 6.74 3.56 2.83
N VAL A 35 6.99 4.20 3.98
CA VAL A 35 6.36 3.82 5.26
C VAL A 35 4.84 3.94 5.19
N ASN A 36 4.32 5.03 4.62
CA ASN A 36 2.88 5.19 4.45
C ASN A 36 2.28 4.08 3.56
N ALA A 37 2.98 3.66 2.51
CA ALA A 37 2.54 2.58 1.63
C ALA A 37 2.44 1.22 2.37
N VAL A 38 3.35 0.95 3.31
CA VAL A 38 3.30 -0.23 4.18
C VAL A 38 2.05 -0.21 5.05
N TYR A 39 1.79 0.90 5.76
CA TYR A 39 0.60 1.05 6.62
C TYR A 39 -0.70 0.84 5.85
N PHE A 40 -0.84 1.46 4.68
CA PHE A 40 -2.05 1.29 3.88
C PHE A 40 -2.21 -0.15 3.36
N SER A 41 -1.11 -0.85 3.03
CA SER A 41 -1.18 -2.24 2.57
C SER A 41 -1.72 -3.17 3.67
N PHE A 42 -1.27 -2.99 4.92
CA PHE A 42 -1.81 -3.73 6.06
C PHE A 42 -3.26 -3.35 6.36
N ALA A 43 -3.60 -2.06 6.28
CA ALA A 43 -4.98 -1.60 6.46
C ALA A 43 -5.95 -2.22 5.43
N ALA A 44 -5.53 -2.34 4.16
CA ALA A 44 -6.31 -2.97 3.11
C ALA A 44 -6.59 -4.45 3.41
N VAL A 45 -5.59 -5.20 3.87
CA VAL A 45 -5.76 -6.60 4.29
C VAL A 45 -6.68 -6.70 5.50
N ALA A 46 -6.48 -5.86 6.52
CA ALA A 46 -7.33 -5.86 7.70
C ALA A 46 -8.81 -5.61 7.34
N MET A 47 -9.07 -4.62 6.49
CA MET A 47 -10.42 -4.33 5.98
C MET A 47 -11.02 -5.51 5.18
N GLY A 48 -10.23 -6.18 4.35
CA GLY A 48 -10.67 -7.38 3.63
C GLY A 48 -11.03 -8.54 4.56
N ILE A 49 -10.20 -8.79 5.59
CA ILE A 49 -10.49 -9.81 6.61
C ILE A 49 -11.75 -9.44 7.38
N ILE A 50 -11.91 -8.18 7.78
CA ILE A 50 -13.11 -7.71 8.48
C ILE A 50 -14.36 -7.92 7.61
N SER A 51 -14.29 -7.60 6.32
CA SER A 51 -15.39 -7.85 5.37
C SER A 51 -15.76 -9.34 5.33
N LEU A 52 -14.77 -10.24 5.25
CA LEU A 52 -15.01 -11.69 5.28
C LEU A 52 -15.61 -12.16 6.61
N VAL A 53 -15.12 -11.64 7.74
CA VAL A 53 -15.66 -12.00 9.06
C VAL A 53 -17.12 -11.59 9.18
N PHE A 54 -17.49 -10.38 8.77
CA PHE A 54 -18.88 -9.95 8.80
C PHE A 54 -19.76 -10.71 7.80
N ALA A 55 -19.20 -11.06 6.64
CA ALA A 55 -19.90 -11.81 5.61
C ALA A 55 -20.19 -13.27 6.02
N PHE A 56 -19.21 -13.96 6.61
CA PHE A 56 -19.29 -15.40 6.89
C PHE A 56 -19.64 -15.76 8.34
N LEU A 57 -19.13 -15.01 9.33
CA LEU A 57 -19.30 -15.36 10.75
C LEU A 57 -20.48 -14.65 11.40
N VAL A 58 -20.72 -13.39 11.05
CA VAL A 58 -21.74 -12.55 11.72
C VAL A 58 -23.06 -12.53 10.94
N ASN A 59 -23.05 -12.91 9.65
CA ASN A 59 -24.23 -12.92 8.77
C ASN A 59 -24.95 -11.56 8.69
N VAL A 60 -24.18 -10.47 8.72
CA VAL A 60 -24.69 -9.10 8.56
C VAL A 60 -24.25 -8.56 7.19
N PRO A 61 -25.01 -8.86 6.12
CA PRO A 61 -24.55 -8.60 4.74
C PRO A 61 -24.38 -7.11 4.44
N ILE A 62 -25.18 -6.23 5.04
CA ILE A 62 -25.11 -4.78 4.84
C ILE A 62 -23.73 -4.23 5.27
N VAL A 63 -23.26 -4.60 6.46
CA VAL A 63 -21.97 -4.14 6.99
C VAL A 63 -20.83 -4.70 6.15
N ALA A 64 -20.90 -5.97 5.78
CA ALA A 64 -19.89 -6.62 4.96
C ALA A 64 -19.77 -6.01 3.56
N VAL A 65 -20.87 -5.59 2.94
CA VAL A 65 -20.89 -4.86 1.65
C VAL A 65 -20.21 -3.51 1.78
N ILE A 66 -20.54 -2.71 2.81
CA ILE A 66 -19.93 -1.39 3.03
C ILE A 66 -18.43 -1.53 3.27
N THR A 67 -18.03 -2.41 4.20
CA THR A 67 -16.61 -2.64 4.51
C THR A 67 -15.86 -3.21 3.32
N GLY A 68 -16.46 -4.12 2.56
CA GLY A 68 -15.89 -4.70 1.34
C GLY A 68 -15.65 -3.64 0.26
N ALA A 69 -16.62 -2.75 0.03
CA ALA A 69 -16.48 -1.64 -0.91
C ALA A 69 -15.33 -0.70 -0.51
N ILE A 70 -15.26 -0.31 0.77
CA ILE A 70 -14.16 0.52 1.29
C ILE A 70 -12.81 -0.20 1.14
N GLY A 71 -12.77 -1.50 1.42
CA GLY A 71 -11.60 -2.35 1.22
C GLY A 71 -11.14 -2.40 -0.23
N MET A 72 -12.06 -2.44 -1.20
CA MET A 72 -11.74 -2.40 -2.63
C MET A 72 -11.13 -1.05 -3.05
N PHE A 73 -11.68 0.07 -2.58
CA PHE A 73 -11.13 1.39 -2.86
C PHE A 73 -9.73 1.56 -2.24
N LEU A 74 -9.54 1.16 -0.98
CA LEU A 74 -8.24 1.19 -0.31
C LEU A 74 -7.22 0.25 -0.97
N GLY A 75 -7.63 -0.95 -1.36
CA GLY A 75 -6.80 -1.92 -2.08
C GLY A 75 -6.35 -1.41 -3.45
N GLY A 76 -7.25 -0.77 -4.19
CA GLY A 76 -6.91 -0.14 -5.48
C GLY A 76 -6.00 1.08 -5.33
N TYR A 77 -6.22 1.88 -4.28
CA TYR A 77 -5.37 3.02 -3.95
C TYR A 77 -3.96 2.58 -3.58
N THR A 78 -3.80 1.56 -2.73
CA THR A 78 -2.49 1.01 -2.33
C THR A 78 -1.70 0.46 -3.50
N GLN A 79 -2.34 -0.26 -4.42
CA GLN A 79 -1.75 -0.74 -5.68
C GLN A 79 -1.10 0.41 -6.47
N SER A 80 -1.87 1.48 -6.68
CA SER A 80 -1.41 2.66 -7.41
C SER A 80 -0.28 3.37 -6.65
N PHE A 81 -0.41 3.47 -5.32
CA PHE A 81 0.54 4.16 -4.46
C PHE A 81 1.91 3.44 -4.41
N VAL A 82 1.94 2.11 -4.26
CA VAL A 82 3.19 1.33 -4.23
C VAL A 82 3.93 1.44 -5.58
N ARG A 83 3.21 1.56 -6.71
CA ARG A 83 3.83 1.74 -8.03
C ARG A 83 4.48 3.11 -8.22
N ILE A 84 3.89 4.18 -7.68
CA ILE A 84 4.45 5.54 -7.78
C ILE A 84 5.61 5.75 -6.80
N THR A 85 5.68 4.99 -5.70
CA THR A 85 6.84 5.06 -4.81
C THR A 85 8.09 4.53 -5.51
N LYS A 86 9.21 5.24 -5.39
CA LYS A 86 10.54 4.78 -5.86
C LYS A 86 11.15 3.72 -4.93
N ILE A 87 10.33 2.83 -4.35
CA ILE A 87 10.81 1.69 -3.58
C ILE A 87 11.45 0.70 -4.57
N GLY A 88 12.75 0.51 -4.46
CA GLY A 88 13.50 -0.47 -5.24
C GLY A 88 13.56 -1.83 -4.55
N GLY A 89 13.72 -2.90 -5.33
CA GLY A 89 14.12 -4.21 -4.81
C GLY A 89 12.96 -5.14 -4.39
N PRO A 90 13.28 -6.24 -3.67
CA PRO A 90 12.33 -7.32 -3.36
C PRO A 90 11.19 -6.88 -2.43
N VAL A 91 11.37 -5.80 -1.67
CA VAL A 91 10.36 -5.24 -0.77
C VAL A 91 9.16 -4.69 -1.55
N LYS A 92 9.39 -4.05 -2.71
CA LYS A 92 8.32 -3.58 -3.59
C LYS A 92 7.40 -4.73 -4.02
N ASN A 93 7.99 -5.84 -4.46
CA ASN A 93 7.22 -7.00 -4.91
C ASN A 93 6.37 -7.58 -3.77
N LYS A 94 6.93 -7.70 -2.56
CA LYS A 94 6.17 -8.15 -1.38
C LYS A 94 5.00 -7.21 -1.06
N LEU A 95 5.20 -5.90 -1.08
CA LEU A 95 4.15 -4.92 -0.82
C LEU A 95 3.03 -4.96 -1.86
N VAL A 96 3.38 -5.06 -3.14
CA VAL A 96 2.39 -5.22 -4.22
C VAL A 96 1.58 -6.48 -3.99
N VAL A 97 2.21 -7.61 -3.68
CA VAL A 97 1.51 -8.88 -3.41
C VAL A 97 0.55 -8.75 -2.23
N ILE A 98 0.96 -8.13 -1.13
CA ILE A 98 0.09 -7.91 0.05
C ILE A 98 -1.12 -7.05 -0.33
N ALA A 99 -0.93 -5.99 -1.11
CA ALA A 99 -2.03 -5.14 -1.59
C ALA A 99 -3.00 -5.91 -2.49
N ILE A 100 -2.50 -6.78 -3.40
CA ILE A 100 -3.35 -7.66 -4.23
C ILE A 100 -4.17 -8.58 -3.34
N VAL A 101 -3.55 -9.22 -2.36
CA VAL A 101 -4.23 -10.14 -1.44
C VAL A 101 -5.35 -9.41 -0.68
N GLY A 102 -5.07 -8.23 -0.10
CA GLY A 102 -6.08 -7.44 0.60
C GLY A 102 -7.24 -7.00 -0.30
N LEU A 103 -6.94 -6.63 -1.55
CA LEU A 103 -7.95 -6.31 -2.55
C LEU A 103 -8.83 -7.53 -2.84
N LEU A 104 -8.23 -8.69 -3.14
CA LEU A 104 -8.97 -9.92 -3.46
C LEU A 104 -9.87 -10.37 -2.30
N LEU A 105 -9.37 -10.32 -1.06
CA LEU A 105 -10.17 -10.63 0.13
C LEU A 105 -11.40 -9.71 0.22
N SER A 106 -11.22 -8.42 -0.06
CA SER A 106 -12.31 -7.44 -0.09
C SER A 106 -13.33 -7.73 -1.20
N VAL A 107 -12.86 -8.13 -2.40
CA VAL A 107 -13.76 -8.52 -3.50
C VAL A 107 -14.59 -9.75 -3.12
N ILE A 108 -13.96 -10.79 -2.57
CA ILE A 108 -14.65 -12.02 -2.19
C ILE A 108 -15.70 -11.74 -1.11
N GLY A 109 -15.33 -10.99 -0.06
CA GLY A 109 -16.26 -10.60 1.01
C GLY A 109 -17.42 -9.78 0.49
N PHE A 110 -17.15 -8.80 -0.38
CA PHE A 110 -18.18 -7.98 -1.01
C PHE A 110 -19.15 -8.82 -1.85
N VAL A 111 -18.64 -9.65 -2.77
CA VAL A 111 -19.47 -10.46 -3.68
C VAL A 111 -20.34 -11.43 -2.90
N TYR A 112 -19.78 -12.12 -1.91
CA TYR A 112 -20.54 -13.07 -1.08
C TYR A 112 -21.64 -12.36 -0.28
N ALA A 113 -21.32 -11.25 0.38
CA ALA A 113 -22.28 -10.48 1.16
C ALA A 113 -23.38 -9.89 0.28
N PHE A 114 -23.03 -9.42 -0.92
CA PHE A 114 -23.99 -8.90 -1.89
C PHE A 114 -24.96 -9.99 -2.36
N ALA A 115 -24.48 -11.22 -2.59
CA ALA A 115 -25.33 -12.35 -2.99
C ALA A 115 -26.33 -12.77 -1.89
N HIS A 116 -26.01 -12.51 -0.61
CA HIS A 116 -26.86 -12.82 0.54
C HIS A 116 -27.62 -11.59 1.06
N LEU A 117 -27.58 -10.48 0.33
CA LEU A 117 -28.33 -9.28 0.66
C LEU A 117 -29.79 -9.49 0.27
N SER A 118 -30.58 -10.07 1.17
CA SER A 118 -32.03 -10.14 1.03
C SER A 118 -32.64 -8.76 1.31
N PHE A 119 -33.22 -8.14 0.27
CA PHE A 119 -33.97 -6.89 0.35
C PHE A 119 -35.38 -7.10 0.90
#